data_AF-A0A418RN18-F1
#
_entry.id   AF-A0A418RN18-F1
#
_cell.length_a   1.000
_cell.length_b   1.000
_cell.length_c   1.000
_cell.angle_alpha   90.00
_cell.angle_beta   90.00
_cell.angle_gamma   90.00
#
_symmetry.space_group_name_H-M   'P 1'
#
loop_
_entity.id
_entity.type
_entity.pdbx_description
1 polymer ?
#
loop_
_entity_poly.entity_id
_entity_poly.type
_entity_poly.pdbx_seq_one_letter_code
_entity_poly.pdbx_strand_id
1 'polypeptide(L)'
;KNAEWDTLLFFFGVVFAVGGLGYIGYLELLSGAMYDGLGATTANILVGVISAIVDNIPVMFAVLNMNLDMDLFQWLLVTLTAGVGGSLLSVGSAAGVALMGQSNHRYTFFSHLKWTPAIAGGYAASIFVHYLING
;
A
#
# COMPACT_ATOMS: atom_id res chain seq x y z
N LYS A 1 5.98 -5.50 -31.63
CA LYS A 1 6.14 -5.12 -30.20
C LYS A 1 4.94 -5.69 -29.47
N ASN A 2 5.12 -6.78 -28.72
CA ASN A 2 4.03 -7.45 -28.03
C ASN A 2 3.73 -6.65 -26.76
N ALA A 3 2.52 -6.13 -26.62
CA ALA A 3 2.07 -5.54 -25.36
C ALA A 3 1.84 -6.68 -24.34
N GLU A 4 2.13 -6.43 -23.06
CA GLU A 4 1.81 -7.36 -21.98
C GLU A 4 0.32 -7.27 -21.62
N TRP A 5 -0.53 -7.85 -22.46
CA TRP A 5 -1.98 -7.80 -22.31
C TRP A 5 -2.48 -8.39 -20.98
N ASP A 6 -1.79 -9.40 -20.44
CA ASP A 6 -2.16 -10.02 -19.16
C ASP A 6 -2.02 -9.03 -17.99
N THR A 7 -0.91 -8.30 -17.93
CA THR A 7 -0.65 -7.26 -16.93
C THR A 7 -1.66 -6.11 -17.04
N LEU A 8 -1.98 -5.69 -18.28
CA LEU A 8 -2.95 -4.63 -18.53
C LEU A 8 -4.38 -5.03 -18.11
N LEU A 9 -4.81 -6.25 -18.43
CA LEU A 9 -6.13 -6.76 -18.03
C LEU A 9 -6.23 -6.96 -16.51
N PHE A 10 -5.14 -7.37 -15.86
CA PHE A 10 -5.07 -7.45 -14.39
C PHE A 10 -5.31 -6.08 -13.76
N PHE A 11 -4.54 -5.05 -14.14
CA PHE A 11 -4.73 -3.70 -13.59
C PHE A 11 -6.10 -3.12 -13.92
N PHE A 12 -6.61 -3.33 -15.13
CA PHE A 12 -7.96 -2.93 -15.50
C PHE A 12 -9.00 -3.56 -14.57
N GLY A 13 -8.93 -4.88 -14.34
CA GLY A 13 -9.86 -5.59 -13.47
C GLY A 13 -9.82 -5.06 -12.03
N VAL A 14 -8.64 -4.79 -11.50
CA VAL A 14 -8.52 -4.26 -10.13
C VAL A 14 -9.06 -2.84 -10.01
N VAL A 15 -8.69 -1.95 -10.93
CA VAL A 15 -9.21 -0.57 -10.98
C VAL A 15 -10.72 -0.56 -11.16
N PHE A 16 -11.26 -1.42 -12.02
CA PHE A 16 -12.70 -1.56 -12.22
C PHE A 16 -13.42 -2.04 -10.96
N ALA A 17 -12.86 -3.03 -10.24
CA ALA A 17 -13.44 -3.52 -8.99
C ALA A 17 -13.46 -2.45 -7.89
N VAL A 18 -12.35 -1.73 -7.71
CA VAL A 18 -12.27 -0.62 -6.73
C VAL A 18 -13.20 0.52 -7.12
N GLY A 19 -13.28 0.87 -8.40
CA GLY A 19 -14.24 1.84 -8.91
C GLY A 19 -15.69 1.42 -8.66
N GLY A 20 -15.99 0.12 -8.81
CA GLY A 20 -17.27 -0.47 -8.43
C GLY A 20 -17.58 -0.30 -6.95
N LEU A 21 -16.63 -0.59 -6.06
CA LEU A 21 -16.76 -0.36 -4.61
C LEU A 21 -17.01 1.12 -4.27
N GLY A 22 -16.37 2.04 -5.00
CA GLY A 22 -16.63 3.48 -4.89
C GLY A 22 -18.06 3.83 -5.29
N TYR A 23 -18.52 3.31 -6.44
CA TYR A 23 -19.88 3.56 -6.94
C TYR A 23 -20.98 3.08 -5.98
N ILE A 24 -20.78 1.96 -5.29
CA ILE A 24 -21.73 1.43 -4.30
C ILE A 24 -21.54 2.03 -2.89
N GLY A 25 -20.68 3.04 -2.72
CA GLY A 25 -20.51 3.79 -1.46
C GLY A 25 -19.60 3.15 -0.41
N TYR A 26 -18.93 2.02 -0.71
CA TYR A 26 -18.05 1.37 0.28
C TYR A 26 -16.79 2.18 0.56
N LEU A 27 -16.27 2.91 -0.43
CA LEU A 27 -15.12 3.80 -0.20
C LEU A 27 -15.48 4.99 0.69
N GLU A 28 -16.72 5.50 0.60
CA GLU A 28 -17.22 6.57 1.49
C GLU A 28 -17.33 6.08 2.94
N LEU A 29 -17.88 4.87 3.16
CA LEU A 29 -17.91 4.25 4.48
C LEU A 29 -16.50 4.06 5.06
N LEU A 30 -15.57 3.58 4.23
CA LEU A 30 -14.18 3.37 4.64
C LEU A 30 -13.48 4.71 4.94
N SER A 31 -13.76 5.75 4.15
CA SER A 31 -13.29 7.12 4.37
C SER A 31 -13.71 7.63 5.75
N GLY A 32 -15.01 7.59 6.07
CA GLY A 32 -15.51 8.04 7.38
C GLY A 32 -14.98 7.20 8.55
N ALA A 33 -14.89 5.88 8.38
CA ALA A 33 -14.36 5.00 9.43
C ALA A 33 -12.88 5.24 9.73
N MET A 34 -12.06 5.46 8.69
CA MET A 34 -10.61 5.60 8.85
C MET A 34 -10.18 7.05 9.02
N TYR A 35 -10.54 7.93 8.10
CA TYR A 35 -10.00 9.29 8.02
C TYR A 35 -10.73 10.25 8.96
N ASP A 36 -12.06 10.18 9.05
CA ASP A 36 -12.81 11.02 10.00
C ASP A 36 -12.71 10.47 11.44
N GLY A 37 -12.73 9.13 11.59
CA GLY A 37 -12.69 8.47 12.89
C GLY A 37 -11.30 8.42 13.55
N LEU A 38 -10.25 8.03 12.81
CA LEU A 38 -8.90 7.84 13.34
C LEU A 38 -7.95 9.01 13.07
N GLY A 39 -8.37 9.93 12.18
CA GLY A 39 -7.55 11.00 11.65
C GLY A 39 -6.61 10.55 10.53
N ALA A 40 -6.26 11.48 9.65
CA ALA A 40 -5.45 11.21 8.46
C ALA A 40 -4.11 10.54 8.76
N THR A 41 -3.41 10.95 9.83
CA THR A 41 -2.11 10.36 10.20
C THR A 41 -2.22 8.88 10.50
N THR A 42 -3.14 8.50 11.40
CA THR A 42 -3.34 7.10 11.79
C THR A 42 -3.82 6.29 10.60
N ALA A 43 -4.77 6.82 9.83
CA ALA A 43 -5.28 6.19 8.62
C ALA A 43 -4.16 5.92 7.61
N ASN A 44 -3.30 6.89 7.32
CA ASN A 44 -2.19 6.76 6.37
C ASN A 44 -1.16 5.71 6.80
N ILE A 45 -0.85 5.63 8.09
CA ILE A 45 0.04 4.59 8.63
C ILE A 45 -0.60 3.21 8.53
N LEU A 46 -1.91 3.09 8.79
CA LEU A 46 -2.63 1.82 8.67
C LEU A 46 -2.76 1.39 7.19
N VAL A 47 -3.04 2.31 6.28
CA VAL A 47 -3.08 2.07 4.84
C VAL A 47 -1.75 1.49 4.35
N GLY A 48 -0.62 2.02 4.82
CA GLY A 48 0.69 1.44 4.50
C GLY A 48 0.87 0.01 4.99
N VAL A 49 0.39 -0.31 6.20
CA VAL A 49 0.40 -1.69 6.71
C VAL A 49 -0.52 -2.60 5.89
N ILE A 50 -1.71 -2.13 5.49
CA ILE A 50 -2.62 -2.86 4.61
C ILE A 50 -1.97 -3.14 3.26
N SER A 51 -1.13 -2.21 2.78
CA SER A 51 -0.37 -2.40 1.53
C SER A 51 0.61 -3.58 1.58
N ALA A 52 0.93 -4.13 2.77
CA ALA A 52 1.69 -5.37 2.88
C ALA A 52 0.93 -6.61 2.38
N ILE A 53 -0.39 -6.51 2.22
CA ILE A 53 -1.26 -7.61 1.77
C ILE A 53 -1.81 -7.30 0.37
N VAL A 54 -2.20 -6.05 0.15
CA VAL A 54 -2.74 -5.57 -1.13
C VAL A 54 -1.68 -4.68 -1.80
N ASP A 55 -1.43 -4.89 -3.09
CA ASP A 55 -0.45 -4.08 -3.81
C ASP A 55 -0.74 -2.57 -3.69
N ASN A 56 0.32 -1.76 -3.76
CA ASN A 56 0.22 -0.32 -3.51
C ASN A 56 -0.62 0.42 -4.57
N ILE A 57 -0.67 -0.07 -5.82
CA ILE A 57 -1.45 0.53 -6.90
C ILE A 57 -2.97 0.49 -6.59
N PRO A 58 -3.58 -0.68 -6.31
CA PRO A 58 -4.99 -0.75 -5.90
C PRO A 58 -5.31 0.06 -4.63
N VAL A 59 -4.43 0.01 -3.63
CA VAL A 59 -4.61 0.73 -2.37
C VAL A 59 -4.65 2.24 -2.60
N MET A 60 -3.68 2.78 -3.34
CA MET A 60 -3.65 4.21 -3.66
C MET A 60 -4.81 4.62 -4.56
N PHE A 61 -5.23 3.77 -5.49
CA PHE A 61 -6.43 4.04 -6.28
C PHE A 61 -7.67 4.16 -5.40
N ALA A 62 -7.83 3.31 -4.38
CA ALA A 62 -8.94 3.44 -3.43
C ALA A 62 -8.87 4.76 -2.64
N VAL A 63 -7.70 5.11 -2.09
CA VAL A 63 -7.48 6.36 -1.33
C VAL A 63 -7.80 7.60 -2.19
N LEU A 64 -7.37 7.62 -3.45
CA LEU A 64 -7.67 8.72 -4.38
C LEU A 64 -9.17 8.85 -4.68
N ASN A 65 -9.92 7.74 -4.66
CA ASN A 65 -11.36 7.74 -4.91
C ASN A 65 -12.21 8.02 -3.65
N MET A 66 -11.59 8.16 -2.47
CA MET A 66 -12.30 8.52 -1.22
C MET A 66 -12.58 10.02 -1.09
N ASN A 67 -12.09 10.85 -2.03
CA ASN A 67 -12.27 12.32 -2.03
C ASN A 67 -11.89 12.97 -0.68
N LEU A 68 -10.71 12.61 -0.18
CA LEU A 68 -10.18 13.06 1.10
C LEU A 68 -9.63 14.48 1.00
N ASP A 69 -9.96 15.33 1.97
CA ASP A 69 -9.33 16.65 2.14
C ASP A 69 -8.19 16.53 3.15
N MET A 70 -6.96 16.42 2.64
CA MET A 70 -5.75 16.32 3.45
C MET A 70 -4.66 17.22 2.88
N ASP A 71 -3.81 17.75 3.76
CA ASP A 71 -2.68 18.60 3.35
C ASP A 71 -1.60 17.80 2.60
N LEU A 72 -0.62 18.52 2.04
CA LEU A 72 0.50 17.90 1.34
C LEU A 72 1.30 16.95 2.23
N PHE A 73 1.42 17.27 3.53
CA PHE A 73 2.13 16.42 4.48
C PHE A 73 1.51 15.02 4.58
N GLN A 74 0.18 14.94 4.66
CA GLN A 74 -0.55 13.67 4.71
C GLN A 74 -0.53 12.93 3.37
N TRP A 75 -0.62 13.65 2.23
CA TRP A 75 -0.50 13.03 0.90
C TRP A 75 0.89 12.40 0.68
N LEU A 76 1.94 13.06 1.14
CA LEU A 76 3.29 12.52 1.11
C LEU A 76 3.43 11.33 2.08
N LEU A 77 2.82 11.41 3.26
CA LEU A 77 2.83 10.32 4.24
C LEU A 77 2.17 9.06 3.66
N VAL A 78 0.96 9.14 3.10
CA VAL A 78 0.27 7.96 2.56
C VAL A 78 1.01 7.36 1.37
N THR A 79 1.60 8.21 0.52
CA THR A 79 2.41 7.76 -0.62
C THR A 79 3.64 6.99 -0.14
N LEU A 80 4.33 7.51 0.88
CA LEU A 80 5.48 6.87 1.49
C LEU A 80 5.10 5.56 2.19
N THR A 81 4.04 5.58 3.02
CA THR A 81 3.63 4.42 3.80
C THR A 81 3.09 3.31 2.91
N ALA A 82 2.30 3.61 1.87
CA ALA A 82 1.89 2.61 0.87
C ALA A 82 3.09 2.07 0.08
N GLY A 83 4.03 2.94 -0.31
CA GLY A 83 5.23 2.54 -1.05
C GLY A 83 6.16 1.60 -0.27
N VAL A 84 6.43 1.92 1.00
CA VAL A 84 7.34 1.13 1.85
C VAL A 84 6.63 -0.05 2.51
N GLY A 85 5.36 0.12 2.89
CA GLY A 85 4.57 -0.85 3.63
C GLY A 85 4.38 -2.18 2.92
N GLY A 86 4.32 -2.18 1.58
CA GLY A 86 4.31 -3.41 0.75
C GLY A 86 5.47 -4.37 1.03
N SER A 87 6.58 -3.90 1.59
CA SER A 87 7.74 -4.73 1.92
C SER A 87 7.62 -5.48 3.24
N LEU A 88 6.65 -5.15 4.11
CA LEU A 88 6.49 -5.78 5.43
C LEU A 88 6.24 -7.29 5.33
N LEU A 89 5.55 -7.73 4.27
CA LEU A 89 5.37 -9.13 3.88
C LEU A 89 5.93 -9.34 2.47
N SER A 90 6.52 -10.49 2.19
CA SER A 90 7.12 -10.74 0.87
C SER A 90 6.11 -10.83 -0.27
N VAL A 91 4.82 -10.99 0.04
CA VAL A 91 3.71 -11.05 -0.93
C VAL A 91 3.14 -9.65 -1.24
N GLY A 92 3.35 -8.67 -0.36
CA GLY A 92 2.81 -7.31 -0.49
C GLY A 92 3.49 -6.45 -1.54
N SER A 93 4.51 -6.96 -2.23
CA SER A 93 5.23 -6.24 -3.26
C SER A 93 5.59 -7.15 -4.43
N ALA A 94 5.42 -6.66 -5.65
CA ALA A 94 5.85 -7.33 -6.87
C ALA A 94 7.34 -7.74 -6.82
N ALA A 95 8.19 -6.89 -6.24
CA ALA A 95 9.61 -7.20 -6.06
C ALA A 95 9.83 -8.40 -5.13
N GLY A 96 9.06 -8.49 -4.04
CA GLY A 96 9.11 -9.61 -3.09
C GLY A 96 8.65 -10.92 -3.72
N VAL A 97 7.55 -10.90 -4.48
CA VAL A 97 7.03 -12.06 -5.21
C VAL A 97 8.00 -12.51 -6.30
N ALA A 98 8.56 -11.58 -7.06
CA ALA A 98 9.55 -11.88 -8.10
C ALA A 98 10.81 -12.52 -7.51
N LEU A 99 11.34 -11.96 -6.40
CA LEU A 99 12.50 -12.50 -5.72
C LEU A 99 12.24 -13.93 -5.20
N MET A 100 11.07 -14.18 -4.59
CA MET A 100 10.70 -15.53 -4.16
C MET A 100 10.67 -16.51 -5.34
N GLY A 101 10.08 -16.12 -6.46
CA GLY A 101 10.00 -16.94 -7.67
C GLY A 101 11.36 -17.25 -8.31
N GLN A 102 12.31 -16.30 -8.29
CA GLN A 102 13.63 -16.46 -8.90
C GLN A 102 14.68 -17.09 -7.96
N SER A 103 14.42 -17.15 -6.65
CA SER A 103 15.45 -17.51 -5.66
C SER A 103 15.81 -19.00 -5.56
N ASN A 104 15.19 -19.88 -6.35
CA ASN A 104 15.34 -21.35 -6.24
C ASN A 104 15.20 -21.83 -4.79
N HIS A 105 14.14 -21.41 -4.10
CA HIS A 105 13.81 -21.74 -2.70
C HIS A 105 14.76 -21.17 -1.63
N ARG A 106 15.76 -20.34 -1.99
CA ARG A 106 16.62 -19.67 -1.00
C ARG A 106 15.92 -18.52 -0.28
N TYR A 107 14.92 -17.93 -0.92
CA TYR A 107 14.09 -16.87 -0.36
C TYR A 107 12.62 -17.28 -0.40
N THR A 108 12.01 -17.37 0.77
CA THR A 108 10.64 -17.82 1.01
C THR A 108 9.90 -16.82 1.89
N PHE A 109 8.57 -16.96 1.96
CA PHE A 109 7.74 -16.16 2.88
C PHE A 109 8.23 -16.25 4.33
N PHE A 110 8.53 -17.46 4.83
CA PHE A 110 9.01 -17.64 6.20
C PHE A 110 10.41 -17.08 6.43
N SER A 111 11.31 -17.13 5.44
CA SER A 111 12.61 -16.48 5.59
C SER A 111 12.48 -14.96 5.62
N HIS A 112 11.54 -14.38 4.86
CA HIS A 112 11.23 -12.95 4.93
C HIS A 112 10.65 -12.55 6.28
N LEU A 113 9.73 -13.37 6.82
CA LEU A 113 9.06 -13.11 8.08
C LEU A 113 10.03 -12.97 9.27
N LYS A 114 11.18 -13.69 9.22
CA LYS A 114 12.27 -13.53 10.20
C LYS A 114 12.86 -12.12 10.22
N TRP A 115 12.84 -11.42 9.08
CA TRP A 115 13.33 -10.06 8.91
C TRP A 115 12.25 -9.00 9.07
N THR A 116 10.97 -9.39 9.16
CA THR A 116 9.86 -8.45 9.35
C THR A 116 10.07 -7.46 10.50
N PRO A 117 10.66 -7.81 11.67
CA PRO A 117 10.96 -6.81 12.70
C PRO A 117 11.91 -5.70 12.25
N ALA A 118 12.97 -6.05 11.51
CA ALA A 118 13.91 -5.07 10.97
C ALA A 118 13.25 -4.22 9.87
N ILE A 119 12.42 -4.83 9.02
CA ILE A 119 11.68 -4.14 7.96
C ILE A 119 10.63 -3.20 8.57
N ALA A 120 9.93 -3.64 9.62
CA ALA A 120 9.01 -2.80 10.39
C ALA A 120 9.73 -1.62 11.07
N GLY A 121 10.96 -1.84 11.54
CA GLY A 121 11.85 -0.75 11.96
C GLY A 121 12.13 0.24 10.83
N GLY A 122 12.39 -0.25 9.61
CA GLY A 122 12.56 0.58 8.41
C GLY A 122 11.30 1.36 8.02
N TYR A 123 10.12 0.75 8.18
CA TYR A 123 8.82 1.40 7.99
C TYR A 123 8.61 2.54 9.00
N ALA A 124 8.84 2.27 10.29
CA ALA A 124 8.78 3.30 11.33
C ALA A 124 9.82 4.41 11.12
N ALA A 125 11.04 4.06 10.69
CA ALA A 125 12.08 5.03 10.38
C ALA A 125 11.70 5.92 9.19
N SER A 126 11.02 5.37 8.18
CA SER A 126 10.54 6.12 7.02
C SER A 126 9.50 7.16 7.45
N ILE A 127 8.55 6.77 8.31
CA ILE A 127 7.59 7.71 8.90
C ILE A 127 8.32 8.78 9.71
N PHE A 128 9.25 8.39 10.58
CA PHE A 128 10.02 9.33 11.39
C PHE A 128 10.79 10.35 10.54
N VAL A 129 11.45 9.89 9.47
CA VAL A 129 12.17 10.78 8.54
C VAL A 129 11.22 11.72 7.82
N HIS A 130 10.02 11.27 7.44
CA HIS A 130 8.99 12.14 6.87
C HIS A 130 8.61 13.28 7.81
N TYR A 131 8.40 12.97 9.10
CA TYR A 131 8.16 13.97 10.14
C TYR A 131 9.35 14.94 10.32
N LEU A 132 10.58 14.45 10.21
CA LEU A 132 11.76 15.32 10.35
C LEU A 132 11.96 16.28 9.17
N ILE A 133 11.62 15.87 7.95
CA ILE A 133 11.88 16.66 6.73
C ILE A 133 10.70 17.57 6.38
N ASN A 134 9.47 17.09 6.57
CA ASN A 134 8.25 17.75 6.11
C ASN A 134 7.37 18.28 7.26
N GLY A 135 7.72 18.00 8.51
CA GLY A 135 7.01 18.45 9.71
C GLY A 135 7.49 19.79 10.26
#